data_AF-A0AAV3V7E7-F1
#
_entry.id   AF-A0AAV3V7E7-F1
#
_cell.length_a   1.000
_cell.length_b   1.000
_cell.length_c   1.000
_cell.angle_alpha   90.00
_cell.angle_beta   90.00
_cell.angle_gamma   90.00
#
_symmetry.space_group_name_H-M   'P 1'
#
loop_
_entity.id
_entity.type
_entity.pdbx_description
1 polymer ?
#
loop_
_entity_poly.entity_id
_entity_poly.type
_entity_poly.pdbx_seq_one_letter_code
_entity_poly.pdbx_strand_id
1 'polypeptide(L)'
;MAAYSNEFDKKKNAAQYVYRHLKTLEHEGIITSLSGDSGKAIVFSWSKKCDEDTESQNVLRGPSKINQEILFKIKEKIRRYKAEMLTNIGEAEAYSEWVKEMPDFAEDVKSHYQYTRDQTKLMLGKVKAFERLLVEYETRQ
;
A
#
# COMPACT_ATOMS: atom_id res chain seq x y z
N MET A 1 -3.01 -18.31 22.14
CA MET A 1 -1.73 -17.59 21.97
C MET A 1 -0.96 -18.31 20.88
N ALA A 2 -0.77 -17.69 19.71
CA ALA A 2 0.03 -18.29 18.65
C ALA A 2 1.51 -18.22 19.07
N ALA A 3 2.15 -19.37 19.20
CA ALA A 3 3.56 -19.46 19.54
C ALA A 3 4.39 -18.84 18.40
N TYR A 4 5.16 -17.80 18.71
CA TYR A 4 6.18 -17.31 17.79
C TYR A 4 7.23 -18.41 17.64
N SER A 5 7.40 -18.93 16.42
CA SER A 5 8.43 -19.92 16.12
C SER A 5 9.82 -19.29 16.32
N ASN A 6 10.64 -19.87 17.20
CA ASN A 6 12.03 -19.46 17.50
C ASN A 6 13.02 -19.66 16.32
N GLU A 7 12.52 -19.79 15.09
CA GLU A 7 13.33 -20.09 13.90
C GLU A 7 14.35 -18.99 13.56
N PHE A 8 14.14 -17.76 14.05
CA PHE A 8 14.92 -16.58 13.68
C PHE A 8 15.86 -16.02 14.75
N ASP A 9 15.99 -16.67 15.91
CA ASP A 9 16.87 -16.22 17.01
C ASP A 9 18.36 -16.16 16.61
N LYS A 10 18.75 -16.88 15.56
CA LYS A 10 20.11 -16.86 15.01
C LYS A 10 20.12 -16.07 13.70
N LYS A 11 20.96 -15.02 13.62
CA LYS A 11 21.16 -14.20 12.40
C LYS A 11 21.39 -15.02 11.12
N LYS A 12 22.08 -16.17 11.24
CA LYS A 12 22.32 -17.10 10.12
C LYS A 12 21.03 -17.73 9.58
N ASN A 13 20.07 -18.05 10.45
CA ASN A 13 18.79 -18.64 10.05
C ASN A 13 17.92 -17.61 9.30
N ALA A 14 17.89 -16.37 9.80
CA ALA A 14 17.17 -15.28 9.16
C ALA A 14 17.72 -14.98 7.75
N ALA A 15 19.05 -14.89 7.61
CA ALA A 15 19.67 -14.65 6.30
C ALA A 15 19.39 -15.78 5.30
N GLN A 16 19.44 -17.05 5.74
CA GLN A 16 19.11 -18.20 4.90
C GLN A 16 17.64 -18.22 4.50
N TYR A 17 16.74 -17.89 5.43
CA TYR A 17 15.31 -17.80 5.15
C TYR A 17 15.01 -16.74 4.10
N VAL A 18 15.55 -15.53 4.27
CA VAL A 18 15.41 -14.43 3.30
C VAL A 18 15.94 -14.85 1.93
N TYR A 19 17.13 -15.46 1.88
CA TYR A 19 17.72 -15.91 0.63
C TYR A 19 16.87 -16.98 -0.10
N ARG A 20 16.31 -17.95 0.64
CA ARG A 20 15.40 -18.97 0.07
C ARG A 20 14.15 -18.35 -0.54
N HIS A 21 13.58 -17.36 0.12
CA HIS A 21 12.40 -16.64 -0.38
C HIS A 21 12.74 -15.81 -1.62
N LEU A 22 13.87 -15.10 -1.61
CA LEU A 22 14.35 -14.38 -2.80
C LEU A 22 14.58 -15.33 -3.99
N LYS A 23 15.15 -16.51 -3.77
CA LYS A 23 15.30 -17.52 -4.83
C LYS A 23 13.98 -18.06 -5.36
N THR A 24 12.97 -18.18 -4.50
CA THR A 24 11.62 -18.58 -4.90
C THR A 24 10.99 -17.51 -5.80
N LEU A 25 11.08 -16.24 -5.40
CA LEU A 25 10.59 -15.10 -6.18
C LEU A 25 11.32 -14.95 -7.52
N GLU A 26 12.60 -15.30 -7.59
CA GLU A 26 13.37 -15.31 -8.82
C GLU A 26 12.90 -16.42 -9.77
N HIS A 27 12.68 -17.63 -9.24
CA HIS A 27 12.12 -18.75 -10.02
C HIS A 27 10.70 -18.45 -10.53
N GLU A 28 9.91 -17.68 -9.78
CA GLU A 28 8.59 -17.19 -10.18
C GLU A 28 8.64 -16.00 -11.17
N GLY A 29 9.84 -15.50 -11.50
CA GLY A 29 10.04 -14.40 -12.45
C GLY A 29 9.65 -13.01 -11.92
N ILE A 30 9.45 -12.88 -10.61
CA ILE A 30 9.02 -11.64 -9.94
C ILE A 30 10.22 -10.71 -9.71
N ILE A 31 11.39 -11.28 -9.44
CA ILE A 31 12.65 -10.56 -9.25
C ILE A 31 13.74 -11.15 -10.17
N THR A 32 14.78 -10.36 -10.41
CA THR A 32 15.98 -10.79 -11.14
C THR A 32 17.19 -10.66 -10.23
N SER A 33 18.09 -11.66 -10.26
CA SER A 33 19.40 -11.51 -9.64
C SER A 33 20.37 -10.80 -10.58
N LEU A 34 21.09 -9.82 -10.03
CA LEU A 34 22.16 -9.09 -10.69
C LEU A 34 23.48 -9.63 -10.15
N SER A 35 24.21 -10.35 -11.00
CA SER A 35 25.59 -10.70 -10.72
C SER A 35 26.47 -9.51 -11.05
N GLY A 36 26.93 -8.78 -10.04
CA GLY A 36 27.93 -7.72 -10.26
C GLY A 36 29.24 -8.31 -10.78
N ASP A 37 29.87 -7.62 -11.73
CA ASP A 37 31.12 -8.02 -12.42
C ASP A 37 32.31 -8.30 -11.46
N SER A 38 32.16 -7.95 -10.18
CA SER A 38 33.16 -8.14 -9.11
C SER A 38 32.77 -9.19 -8.05
N GLY A 39 31.85 -10.10 -8.35
CA GLY A 39 31.71 -11.43 -7.71
C GLY A 39 31.41 -11.49 -6.20
N LYS A 40 31.19 -10.36 -5.51
CA LYS A 40 31.09 -10.32 -4.03
C LYS A 40 29.69 -10.03 -3.47
N ALA A 41 28.75 -9.53 -4.26
CA ALA A 41 27.40 -9.23 -3.80
C ALA A 41 26.33 -9.79 -4.74
N ILE A 42 25.38 -10.54 -4.18
CA ILE A 42 24.14 -10.92 -4.87
C ILE A 42 23.15 -9.79 -4.60
N VAL A 43 22.81 -9.03 -5.65
CA VAL A 43 21.78 -7.99 -5.58
C VAL A 43 20.53 -8.51 -6.27
N PHE A 44 19.38 -8.35 -5.64
CA PHE A 44 18.10 -8.65 -6.26
C PHE A 44 17.42 -7.34 -6.64
N SER A 45 16.93 -7.25 -7.86
CA SER A 45 16.07 -6.17 -8.32
C SER A 45 14.69 -6.70 -8.63
N TRP A 46 13.65 -5.89 -8.42
CA TRP A 46 12.35 -6.18 -8.99
C TRP A 46 12.49 -6.34 -10.50
N SER A 47 11.91 -7.41 -11.05
CA SER A 47 11.78 -7.54 -12.49
C SER A 47 10.87 -6.40 -12.92
N LYS A 48 11.45 -5.29 -13.37
CA LYS A 48 10.69 -4.29 -14.08
C LYS A 48 10.16 -5.02 -15.31
N LYS A 49 8.87 -5.33 -15.34
CA LYS A 49 8.11 -5.27 -16.59
C LYS A 49 8.10 -3.80 -17.02
N CYS A 50 9.28 -3.27 -17.35
CA CYS A 50 9.40 -2.08 -18.15
C CYS A 50 9.25 -2.58 -19.58
N ASP A 51 8.04 -2.39 -20.12
CA ASP A 51 7.95 -1.96 -21.50
C ASP A 51 8.73 -0.63 -21.60
N GLU A 52 10.06 -0.70 -21.65
CA GLU A 52 10.86 0.38 -22.21
C GLU A 52 10.99 0.07 -23.69
N ASP A 53 10.06 0.61 -24.46
CA ASP A 53 10.33 1.01 -25.82
C ASP A 53 9.67 2.39 -26.03
N THR A 54 10.55 3.39 -26.05
CA THR A 54 10.63 4.45 -27.05
C THR A 54 9.37 5.30 -27.29
N GLU A 55 9.53 6.60 -27.07
CA GLU A 55 8.73 7.66 -27.66
C GLU A 55 8.40 7.35 -29.14
N SER A 56 7.18 6.88 -29.40
CA SER A 56 6.45 6.83 -30.68
C SER A 56 5.61 5.56 -30.74
N GLN A 57 4.38 5.60 -30.23
CA GLN A 57 3.21 4.99 -30.88
C GLN A 57 1.96 5.19 -30.02
N ASN A 58 1.14 6.13 -30.46
CA ASN A 58 -0.23 6.36 -29.98
C ASN A 58 -1.21 5.36 -30.62
N VAL A 59 -0.80 4.11 -30.87
CA VAL A 59 -1.55 3.19 -31.72
C VAL A 59 -1.64 1.81 -31.05
N LEU A 60 -2.85 1.49 -30.60
CA LEU A 60 -3.33 0.23 -30.02
C LEU A 60 -2.77 -0.16 -28.65
N ARG A 61 -3.21 0.59 -27.62
CA ARG A 61 -3.30 0.04 -26.28
C ARG A 61 -4.42 -1.00 -26.25
N GLY A 62 -4.06 -2.28 -26.28
CA GLY A 62 -5.03 -3.38 -26.24
C GLY A 62 -5.95 -3.28 -25.01
N PRO A 63 -7.21 -3.74 -25.09
CA PRO A 63 -8.22 -3.59 -24.03
C PRO A 63 -7.74 -4.12 -22.68
N SER A 64 -6.91 -5.17 -22.66
CA SER A 64 -6.33 -5.75 -21.44
C SER A 64 -5.43 -4.78 -20.65
N LYS A 65 -4.57 -3.99 -21.32
CA LYS A 65 -3.68 -3.02 -20.62
C LYS A 65 -4.49 -1.86 -20.02
N ILE A 66 -5.55 -1.43 -20.70
CA ILE A 66 -6.46 -0.39 -20.20
C ILE A 66 -7.19 -0.89 -18.95
N ASN A 67 -7.67 -2.13 -18.98
CA ASN A 67 -8.40 -2.72 -17.86
C ASN A 67 -7.52 -2.87 -16.60
N GLN A 68 -6.25 -3.24 -16.78
CA GLN A 68 -5.28 -3.31 -15.69
C GLN A 68 -4.99 -1.94 -15.07
N GLU A 69 -4.84 -0.89 -15.88
CA GLU A 69 -4.63 0.47 -15.35
C GLU A 69 -5.85 0.98 -14.57
N ILE A 70 -7.06 0.70 -15.06
CA ILE A 70 -8.29 1.09 -14.36
C ILE A 70 -8.37 0.39 -13.00
N LEU A 71 -8.15 -0.93 -12.96
CA LEU A 71 -8.12 -1.69 -11.71
C LEU A 71 -7.07 -1.16 -10.74
N PHE A 72 -5.87 -0.86 -11.24
CA PHE A 72 -4.79 -0.28 -10.44
C PHE A 72 -5.21 1.06 -9.83
N LYS A 73 -5.79 1.97 -10.63
CA LYS A 73 -6.25 3.28 -10.15
C LYS A 73 -7.35 3.17 -9.10
N ILE A 74 -8.31 2.25 -9.25
CA ILE A 74 -9.36 2.03 -8.26
C ILE A 74 -8.74 1.55 -6.93
N LYS A 75 -7.84 0.55 -6.98
CA LYS A 75 -7.16 0.02 -5.79
C LYS A 75 -6.28 1.07 -5.11
N GLU A 76 -5.59 1.90 -5.88
CA GLU A 76 -4.78 3.02 -5.36
C GLU A 76 -5.66 4.04 -4.62
N LYS A 77 -6.80 4.44 -5.20
CA LYS A 77 -7.77 5.34 -4.54
C LYS A 77 -8.30 4.78 -3.23
N ILE A 78 -8.67 3.50 -3.19
CA ILE A 78 -9.12 2.83 -1.97
C ILE A 78 -8.04 2.90 -0.89
N ARG A 79 -6.80 2.51 -1.24
CA ARG A 79 -5.66 2.52 -0.30
C ARG A 79 -5.40 3.92 0.24
N ARG A 80 -5.38 4.92 -0.64
CA ARG A 80 -5.14 6.32 -0.27
C ARG A 80 -6.20 6.84 0.70
N TYR A 81 -7.49 6.66 0.39
CA TYR A 81 -8.55 7.16 1.27
C TYR A 81 -8.64 6.39 2.59
N LYS A 82 -8.28 5.10 2.62
CA LYS A 82 -8.14 4.36 3.88
C LYS A 82 -7.03 4.94 4.77
N ALA A 83 -5.88 5.28 4.18
CA ALA A 83 -4.78 5.90 4.93
C ALA A 83 -5.18 7.27 5.48
N GLU A 84 -5.79 8.13 4.65
CA GLU A 84 -6.27 9.45 5.07
C GLU A 84 -7.35 9.36 6.16
N MET A 85 -8.28 8.40 6.04
CA MET A 85 -9.29 8.14 7.07
C MET A 85 -8.65 7.76 8.41
N LEU A 86 -7.61 6.91 8.41
CA LEU A 86 -6.91 6.51 9.63
C LEU A 86 -6.16 7.68 10.27
N THR A 87 -5.52 8.53 9.46
CA THR A 87 -4.90 9.78 9.96
C THR A 87 -5.94 10.65 10.66
N ASN A 88 -7.10 10.88 10.02
CA ASN A 88 -8.17 11.69 10.61
C ASN A 88 -8.72 11.06 11.90
N ILE A 89 -8.82 9.73 11.99
CA ILE A 89 -9.21 9.06 13.24
C ILE A 89 -8.19 9.37 14.35
N GLY A 90 -6.90 9.22 14.07
CA GLY A 90 -5.84 9.51 15.05
C GLY A 90 -5.81 10.97 15.50
N GLU A 91 -6.02 11.92 14.58
CA GLU A 91 -6.16 13.34 14.93
C GLU A 91 -7.36 13.60 15.85
N ALA A 92 -8.53 13.02 15.54
CA ALA A 92 -9.72 13.15 16.37
C ALA A 92 -9.54 12.53 17.76
N GLU A 93 -8.81 11.41 17.86
CA GLU A 93 -8.44 10.78 19.11
C GLU A 93 -7.49 11.68 19.93
N ALA A 94 -6.47 12.26 19.30
CA ALA A 94 -5.55 13.18 19.96
C ALA A 94 -6.26 14.42 20.52
N TYR A 95 -7.19 15.02 19.77
CA TYR A 95 -8.02 16.12 20.29
C TYR A 95 -8.88 15.67 21.47
N SER A 96 -9.48 14.47 21.40
CA SER A 96 -10.30 13.95 22.50
C SER A 96 -9.48 13.64 23.75
N GLU A 97 -8.23 13.19 23.61
CA GLU A 97 -7.30 12.96 24.72
C GLU A 97 -6.89 14.28 25.35
N TRP A 98 -6.51 15.26 24.54
CA TRP A 98 -6.12 16.59 25.02
C TRP A 98 -7.24 17.29 25.80
N VAL A 99 -8.49 17.23 25.34
CA VAL A 99 -9.64 17.81 26.07
C VAL A 99 -9.90 17.12 27.41
N LYS A 100 -9.58 15.83 27.54
CA LYS A 100 -9.68 15.13 28.83
C LYS A 100 -8.61 15.61 29.81
N GLU A 101 -7.40 15.89 29.32
CA GLU A 101 -6.29 16.39 30.15
C GLU A 101 -6.43 17.88 30.49
N MET A 102 -6.91 18.67 29.53
CA MET A 102 -7.02 20.13 29.60
C MET A 102 -8.42 20.59 29.18
N PRO A 103 -9.45 20.44 30.03
CA PRO A 103 -10.83 20.77 29.68
C PRO A 103 -11.05 22.24 29.28
N ASP A 104 -10.24 23.15 29.82
CA ASP A 104 -10.28 24.58 29.51
C ASP A 104 -10.00 24.88 28.03
N PHE A 105 -9.31 23.97 27.34
CA PHE A 105 -8.95 24.08 25.92
C PHE A 105 -10.01 23.49 24.98
N ALA A 106 -11.15 23.04 25.50
CA ALA A 106 -12.18 22.34 24.73
C ALA A 106 -12.72 23.16 23.57
N GLU A 107 -13.00 24.45 23.78
CA GLU A 107 -13.55 25.31 22.73
C GLU A 107 -12.52 25.62 21.63
N ASP A 108 -11.23 25.66 21.96
CA ASP A 108 -10.15 25.93 20.98
C ASP A 108 -10.00 24.80 19.95
N VAL A 109 -10.17 23.54 20.38
CA VAL A 109 -10.00 22.36 19.50
C VAL A 109 -11.30 21.83 18.93
N LYS A 110 -12.46 22.32 19.38
CA LYS A 110 -13.79 21.85 18.97
C LYS A 110 -14.00 21.89 17.46
N SER A 111 -13.58 22.99 16.81
CA SER A 111 -13.69 23.15 15.35
C SER A 111 -12.84 22.14 14.60
N HIS A 112 -11.60 21.93 15.05
CA HIS A 112 -10.65 20.96 14.48
C HIS A 112 -11.18 19.53 14.65
N TYR A 113 -11.63 19.18 15.85
CA TYR A 113 -12.23 17.87 16.13
C TYR A 113 -13.46 17.59 15.25
N GLN A 114 -14.37 18.55 15.13
CA GLN A 114 -15.55 18.42 14.27
C GLN A 114 -15.17 18.25 12.80
N TYR A 115 -14.28 19.11 12.30
CA TYR A 115 -13.78 19.04 10.94
C TYR A 115 -13.17 17.68 10.63
N THR A 116 -12.24 17.22 11.46
CA THR A 116 -11.55 15.94 11.28
C THR A 116 -12.54 14.77 11.31
N ARG A 117 -13.54 14.79 12.19
CA ARG A 117 -14.61 13.76 12.20
C ARG A 117 -15.43 13.74 10.92
N ASP A 118 -15.74 14.91 10.37
CA ASP A 118 -16.48 14.99 9.11
C ASP A 118 -15.61 14.56 7.92
N GLN A 119 -14.30 14.85 7.95
CA GLN A 119 -13.36 14.30 6.97
C GLN A 119 -13.27 12.77 7.08
N THR A 120 -13.25 12.18 8.27
CA THR A 120 -13.31 10.72 8.44
C THR A 120 -14.55 10.12 7.77
N LYS A 121 -15.73 10.72 7.98
CA LYS A 121 -16.98 10.26 7.32
C LYS A 121 -16.89 10.40 5.80
N LEU A 122 -16.35 11.52 5.31
CA LEU A 122 -16.17 11.76 3.88
C LEU A 122 -15.25 10.71 3.25
N MET A 123 -14.10 10.43 3.88
CA MET A 123 -13.16 9.42 3.39
C MET A 123 -13.78 8.02 3.42
N LEU A 124 -14.51 7.66 4.47
CA LEU A 124 -15.25 6.39 4.52
C LEU A 124 -16.26 6.28 3.36
N GLY A 125 -16.98 7.36 3.06
CA GLY A 125 -17.89 7.42 1.92
C GLY A 125 -17.17 7.17 0.60
N LYS A 126 -16.01 7.81 0.38
CA LYS A 126 -15.17 7.59 -0.80
C LYS A 126 -14.66 6.15 -0.88
N VAL A 127 -14.16 5.57 0.21
CA VAL A 127 -13.72 4.17 0.29
C VAL A 127 -14.84 3.24 -0.17
N LYS A 128 -16.03 3.36 0.42
CA LYS A 128 -17.19 2.53 0.07
C LYS A 128 -17.60 2.68 -1.39
N ALA A 129 -17.55 3.90 -1.93
CA ALA A 129 -17.86 4.14 -3.34
C ALA A 129 -16.87 3.43 -4.27
N PHE A 130 -15.56 3.54 -4.01
CA PHE A 130 -14.54 2.88 -4.83
C PHE A 130 -14.51 1.36 -4.64
N GLU A 131 -14.82 0.84 -3.45
CA GLU A 131 -14.97 -0.61 -3.24
C GLU A 131 -16.14 -1.18 -4.05
N ARG A 132 -17.29 -0.48 -4.10
CA ARG A 132 -18.40 -0.88 -4.99
C ARG A 132 -17.99 -0.83 -6.45
N LEU A 133 -17.34 0.25 -6.87
CA LEU A 133 -16.84 0.41 -8.24
C LEU A 133 -15.86 -0.70 -8.62
N LEU A 134 -15.01 -1.14 -7.69
CA LEU A 134 -14.09 -2.25 -7.91
C LEU A 134 -14.84 -3.55 -8.21
N VAL A 135 -15.83 -3.89 -7.38
CA VAL A 135 -16.66 -5.10 -7.56
C VAL A 135 -17.43 -5.04 -8.88
N GLU A 136 -18.05 -3.91 -9.20
CA GLU A 136 -18.76 -3.71 -10.48
C GLU A 136 -17.84 -3.86 -11.69
N TYR A 137 -16.58 -3.43 -11.57
CA TYR A 137 -15.62 -3.55 -12.66
C TYR A 137 -15.08 -4.98 -12.81
N GLU A 138 -14.74 -5.64 -11.69
CA GLU A 138 -14.26 -7.03 -11.68
C GLU A 138 -15.34 -8.02 -12.15
N THR A 139 -16.62 -7.73 -11.93
CA THR A 139 -17.76 -8.57 -12.39
C THR A 139 -18.12 -8.37 -13.86
N ARG A 140 -17.69 -7.27 -14.50
CA ARG A 140 -17.93 -7.00 -15.93
C ARG A 140 -16.85 -7.56 -16.86
N GLN A 141 -15.70 -7.96 -16.31
CA GLN A 141 -14.63 -8.65 -17.03
C GLN A 141 -14.93 -10.14 -17.11
#